data_AF-A0A349PCE0-F1
#
_entry.id   AF-A0A349PCE0-F1
#
_cell.length_a   1.000
_cell.length_b   1.000
_cell.length_c   1.000
_cell.angle_alpha   90.00
_cell.angle_beta   90.00
_cell.angle_gamma   90.00
#
_symmetry.space_group_name_H-M   'P 1'
#
loop_
_entity.id
_entity.type
_entity.pdbx_description
1 polymer ?
#
loop_
_entity_poly.entity_id
_entity_poly.type
_entity_poly.pdbx_seq_one_letter_code
_entity_poly.pdbx_strand_id
1 'polypeptide(L)'
;MAADYFPLKEKTRYEYKFTSTEFEGEGKIYIDILEVKKKAGKLVAQARMIFELRDSHATQYTITRDAKWLTTADGVIIGGRREFPLPVKEGAKWDEYPDASEVVSLSDKVSIKAGKFAKCMKIVTRLAGGDAGKSVRYYAPGVGYILEEYNGEDKTCELELLAVSKVPEEKKKGKK
;
A
#
# COMPACT_ATOMS: atom_id res chain seq x y z
N MET A 1 -9.66 15.58 -14.59
CA MET A 1 -8.99 14.25 -14.65
C MET A 1 -9.27 13.53 -13.35
N ALA A 2 -9.55 12.22 -13.39
CA ALA A 2 -9.66 11.43 -12.16
C ALA A 2 -8.30 11.42 -11.44
N ALA A 3 -8.32 11.53 -10.11
CA ALA A 3 -7.10 11.48 -9.31
C ALA A 3 -6.48 10.07 -9.39
N ASP A 4 -5.16 9.99 -9.62
CA ASP A 4 -4.42 8.74 -9.53
C ASP A 4 -3.97 8.52 -8.09
N TYR A 5 -4.65 7.60 -7.39
CA TYR A 5 -4.38 7.28 -5.98
C TYR A 5 -3.28 6.23 -5.79
N PHE A 6 -2.63 5.74 -6.86
CA PHE A 6 -1.47 4.84 -6.74
C PHE A 6 -0.58 4.87 -7.99
N PRO A 7 0.09 5.99 -8.32
CA PRO A 7 0.82 6.12 -9.58
C PRO A 7 1.88 5.02 -9.75
N LEU A 8 1.70 4.17 -10.75
CA LEU A 8 2.68 3.13 -11.09
C LEU A 8 3.81 3.74 -11.92
N LYS A 9 4.82 4.28 -11.22
CA LYS A 9 6.00 4.90 -11.82
C LYS A 9 7.23 4.05 -11.55
N GLU A 10 7.90 3.64 -12.64
CA GLU A 10 9.16 2.89 -12.56
C GLU A 10 10.22 3.61 -11.74
N LYS A 11 11.06 2.81 -11.06
CA LYS A 11 12.16 3.26 -10.21
C LYS A 11 11.71 4.19 -9.09
N THR A 12 10.50 4.01 -8.58
CA THR A 12 9.98 4.73 -7.41
C THR A 12 10.11 3.86 -6.17
N ARG A 13 10.64 4.41 -5.09
CA ARG A 13 10.72 3.79 -3.77
C ARG A 13 9.81 4.54 -2.81
N TYR A 14 8.99 3.79 -2.09
CA TYR A 14 8.23 4.27 -0.94
C TYR A 14 8.89 3.74 0.33
N GLU A 15 9.25 4.63 1.26
CA GLU A 15 9.75 4.26 2.58
C GLU A 15 8.65 4.48 3.61
N TYR A 16 8.41 3.46 4.44
CA TYR A 16 7.42 3.48 5.50
C TYR A 16 8.03 3.15 6.85
N LYS A 17 7.46 3.78 7.87
CA LYS A 17 7.56 3.42 9.28
C LYS A 17 6.53 2.34 9.57
N PHE A 18 6.91 1.26 10.24
CA PHE A 18 6.00 0.19 10.59
C PHE A 18 6.12 -0.19 12.07
N THR A 19 4.99 -0.27 12.76
CA THR A 19 4.91 -0.77 14.13
C THR A 19 3.86 -1.88 14.21
N SER A 20 4.09 -2.86 15.08
CA SER A 20 3.14 -3.95 15.33
C SER A 20 3.22 -4.38 16.79
N THR A 21 2.13 -4.87 17.35
CA THR A 21 2.12 -5.52 18.67
C THR A 21 2.81 -6.88 18.69
N GLU A 22 3.11 -7.44 17.52
CA GLU A 22 3.78 -8.76 17.38
C GLU A 22 5.28 -8.72 17.70
N PHE A 23 5.90 -7.54 17.73
CA PHE A 23 7.32 -7.38 18.04
C PHE A 23 7.59 -6.03 18.70
N GLU A 24 8.72 -5.94 19.41
CA GLU A 24 9.18 -4.67 19.96
C GLU A 24 10.05 -3.91 18.95
N GLY A 25 9.79 -2.61 18.80
CA GLY A 25 10.58 -1.69 17.98
C GLY A 25 9.84 -1.14 16.76
N GLU A 26 10.56 -0.37 15.95
CA GLU A 26 10.08 0.23 14.71
C GLU A 26 10.75 -0.48 13.52
N GLY A 27 9.94 -1.10 12.67
CA GLY A 27 10.38 -1.66 11.41
C GLY A 27 10.38 -0.59 10.31
N LYS A 28 11.29 -0.74 9.34
CA LYS A 28 11.28 0.03 8.10
C LYS A 28 10.85 -0.85 6.94
N ILE A 29 9.98 -0.31 6.10
CA ILE A 29 9.48 -1.02 4.94
C ILE A 29 9.73 -0.20 3.70
N TYR A 30 10.28 -0.84 2.67
CA TYR A 30 10.48 -0.22 1.37
C TYR A 30 9.65 -0.95 0.34
N ILE A 31 8.86 -0.21 -0.43
CA ILE A 31 8.22 -0.73 -1.64
C ILE A 31 8.88 -0.08 -2.84
N ASP A 32 9.60 -0.89 -3.62
CA ASP A 32 10.26 -0.49 -4.85
C ASP A 32 9.39 -0.88 -6.05
N ILE A 33 8.95 0.08 -6.85
CA ILE A 33 8.39 -0.16 -8.18
C ILE A 33 9.55 -0.30 -9.16
N LEU A 34 9.87 -1.53 -9.56
CA LEU A 34 11.05 -1.84 -10.35
C LEU A 34 10.82 -1.59 -11.85
N GLU A 35 9.69 -2.09 -12.36
CA GLU A 35 9.34 -2.06 -13.78
C GLU A 35 7.82 -1.94 -13.92
N VAL A 36 7.33 -1.23 -14.95
CA VAL A 36 5.90 -1.06 -15.24
C VAL A 36 5.65 -1.35 -16.71
N LYS A 37 5.02 -2.49 -16.98
CA LYS A 37 4.67 -2.94 -18.34
C LYS A 37 3.20 -2.71 -18.63
N LYS A 38 2.91 -2.17 -19.82
CA LYS A 38 1.56 -2.18 -20.39
C LYS A 38 1.31 -3.49 -21.12
N LYS A 39 0.26 -4.22 -20.75
CA LYS A 39 -0.14 -5.48 -21.39
C LYS A 39 -1.65 -5.46 -21.61
N ALA A 40 -2.11 -5.63 -22.86
CA ALA A 40 -3.52 -5.89 -23.21
C ALA A 40 -4.57 -5.19 -22.30
N GLY A 41 -4.56 -3.86 -22.23
CA GLY A 41 -5.55 -3.09 -21.46
C GLY A 41 -5.29 -2.97 -19.95
N LYS A 42 -4.18 -3.50 -19.43
CA LYS A 42 -3.73 -3.36 -18.04
C LYS A 42 -2.28 -2.87 -17.94
N LEU A 43 -1.96 -2.25 -16.80
CA LEU A 43 -0.59 -2.03 -16.35
C LEU A 43 -0.23 -3.11 -15.34
N VAL A 44 0.97 -3.67 -15.46
CA VAL A 44 1.53 -4.65 -14.53
C VAL A 44 2.87 -4.10 -14.07
N ALA A 45 2.96 -3.77 -12.78
CA ALA A 45 4.19 -3.37 -12.15
C ALA A 45 4.83 -4.55 -11.41
N GLN A 46 6.14 -4.71 -11.57
CA GLN A 46 6.96 -5.56 -10.71
C GLN A 46 7.40 -4.74 -9.50
N ALA A 47 7.07 -5.21 -8.31
CA ALA A 47 7.39 -4.55 -7.07
C ALA A 47 8.29 -5.44 -6.20
N ARG A 48 9.11 -4.80 -5.37
CA ARG A 48 9.86 -5.47 -4.30
C ARG A 48 9.53 -4.81 -2.98
N MET A 49 9.08 -5.61 -2.02
CA MET A 49 8.98 -5.22 -0.63
C MET A 49 10.25 -5.62 0.10
N ILE A 50 10.82 -4.71 0.89
CA ILE A 50 11.94 -4.98 1.78
C ILE A 50 11.47 -4.61 3.20
N PHE A 51 11.55 -5.55 4.12
CA PHE A 51 11.26 -5.35 5.53
C PHE A 51 12.57 -5.37 6.31
N GLU A 52 12.85 -4.32 7.08
CA GLU A 52 14.03 -4.18 7.93
C GLU A 52 13.60 -3.97 9.38
N LEU A 53 14.02 -4.87 10.27
CA LEU A 53 13.88 -4.70 11.72
C LEU A 53 15.23 -5.01 12.40
N ARG A 54 15.49 -6.29 12.70
CA ARG A 54 16.82 -6.79 13.11
C ARG A 54 17.58 -7.34 11.91
N ASP A 55 16.87 -8.14 11.11
CA ASP A 55 17.30 -8.66 9.82
C ASP A 55 16.54 -7.97 8.68
N SER A 56 17.00 -8.18 7.45
CA SER A 56 16.36 -7.69 6.24
C SER A 56 15.80 -8.84 5.42
N HIS A 57 14.51 -8.76 5.08
CA HIS A 57 13.83 -9.71 4.21
C HIS A 57 13.27 -9.00 2.99
N ALA A 58 13.41 -9.60 1.81
CA ALA A 58 12.91 -9.03 0.57
C ALA A 58 12.04 -10.03 -0.19
N THR A 59 10.87 -9.57 -0.62
CA THR A 59 9.90 -10.34 -1.41
C THR A 59 9.55 -9.55 -2.67
N GLN A 60 9.47 -10.24 -3.81
CA GLN A 60 8.98 -9.64 -5.05
C GLN A 60 7.54 -10.06 -5.32
N TYR A 61 6.73 -9.13 -5.80
CA TYR A 61 5.33 -9.35 -6.09
C TYR A 61 4.87 -8.44 -7.23
N THR A 62 3.64 -8.65 -7.70
CA THR A 62 3.08 -7.87 -8.81
C THR A 62 1.97 -6.95 -8.33
N ILE A 63 1.92 -5.75 -8.93
CA ILE A 63 0.80 -4.83 -8.79
C ILE A 63 0.14 -4.71 -10.15
N THR A 64 -1.14 -5.00 -10.24
CA THR A 64 -1.91 -4.92 -11.48
C THR A 64 -2.92 -3.78 -11.39
N ARG A 65 -3.00 -2.99 -12.46
CA ARG A 65 -4.05 -1.99 -12.67
C ARG A 65 -4.73 -2.27 -14.00
N ASP A 66 -6.00 -2.63 -13.96
CA ASP A 66 -6.84 -2.73 -15.15
C ASP A 66 -7.95 -1.66 -15.14
N ALA A 67 -8.95 -1.81 -15.99
CA ALA A 67 -10.06 -0.86 -16.08
C ALA A 67 -10.97 -0.83 -14.84
N LYS A 68 -10.96 -1.91 -14.02
CA LYS A 68 -11.87 -2.14 -12.90
C LYS A 68 -11.18 -2.12 -11.54
N TRP A 69 -9.89 -2.45 -11.46
CA TRP A 69 -9.22 -2.68 -10.18
C TRP A 69 -7.76 -2.23 -10.16
N LEU A 70 -7.34 -1.78 -8.98
CA LEU A 70 -5.96 -1.91 -8.53
C LEU A 70 -5.86 -3.13 -7.61
N THR A 71 -4.89 -4.01 -7.87
CA THR A 71 -4.68 -5.26 -7.11
C THR A 71 -3.20 -5.46 -6.84
N THR A 72 -2.87 -5.86 -5.63
CA THR A 72 -1.53 -6.25 -5.19
C THR A 72 -1.51 -7.76 -4.96
N ALA A 73 -0.46 -8.44 -5.42
CA ALA A 73 -0.32 -9.89 -5.20
C ALA A 73 0.28 -10.24 -3.82
N ASP A 74 0.83 -9.23 -3.14
CA ASP A 74 1.35 -9.32 -1.77
C ASP A 74 1.23 -7.94 -1.11
N GLY A 75 1.39 -7.84 0.21
CA GLY A 75 1.22 -6.60 0.94
C GLY A 75 1.95 -6.58 2.28
N VAL A 76 1.95 -5.40 2.90
CA VAL A 76 2.75 -5.12 4.09
C VAL A 76 2.18 -5.77 5.35
N ILE A 77 0.88 -5.56 5.59
CA ILE A 77 0.20 -6.01 6.80
C ILE A 77 -0.53 -7.33 6.54
N ILE A 78 -1.21 -7.39 5.40
CA ILE A 78 -1.86 -8.58 4.86
C ILE A 78 -1.28 -8.84 3.47
N GLY A 79 -1.41 -10.08 2.99
CA GLY A 79 -0.93 -10.48 1.66
C GLY A 79 -1.70 -9.83 0.51
N GLY A 80 -1.74 -10.50 -0.64
CA GLY A 80 -2.36 -9.95 -1.84
C GLY A 80 -3.84 -9.62 -1.66
N ARG A 81 -4.25 -8.44 -2.16
CA ARG A 81 -5.61 -7.91 -2.02
C ARG A 81 -6.03 -7.03 -3.19
N ARG A 82 -7.34 -6.86 -3.36
CA ARG A 82 -7.92 -5.78 -4.16
C ARG A 82 -7.83 -4.49 -3.37
N GLU A 83 -6.92 -3.62 -3.78
CA GLU A 83 -6.67 -2.35 -3.10
C GLU A 83 -7.89 -1.44 -3.19
N PHE A 84 -8.42 -1.23 -4.40
CA PHE A 84 -9.66 -0.47 -4.63
C PHE A 84 -10.18 -0.62 -6.07
N PRO A 85 -11.49 -0.42 -6.29
CA PRO A 85 -12.08 -0.41 -7.62
C PRO A 85 -11.74 0.87 -8.40
N LEU A 86 -11.79 0.76 -9.72
CA LEU A 86 -11.58 1.83 -10.69
C LEU A 86 -12.82 1.97 -11.59
N PRO A 87 -13.22 3.22 -11.94
CA PRO A 87 -12.75 4.47 -11.36
C PRO A 87 -13.13 4.58 -9.87
N VAL A 88 -12.28 5.22 -9.08
CA VAL A 88 -12.50 5.43 -7.64
C VAL A 88 -13.75 6.29 -7.41
N LYS A 89 -14.62 5.85 -6.49
CA LYS A 89 -15.84 6.57 -6.08
C LYS A 89 -16.10 6.36 -4.59
N GLU A 90 -16.55 7.40 -3.89
CA GLU A 90 -17.08 7.26 -2.52
C GLU A 90 -18.29 6.31 -2.50
N GLY A 91 -18.41 5.53 -1.43
CA GLY A 91 -19.42 4.50 -1.25
C GLY A 91 -19.19 3.22 -2.08
N ALA A 92 -18.10 3.12 -2.85
CA ALA A 92 -17.77 1.88 -3.55
C ALA A 92 -17.39 0.79 -2.53
N LYS A 93 -18.04 -0.38 -2.63
CA LYS A 93 -17.86 -1.52 -1.71
C LYS A 93 -17.42 -2.77 -2.45
N TRP A 94 -16.65 -3.61 -1.77
CA TRP A 94 -16.28 -4.93 -2.27
C TRP A 94 -15.92 -5.89 -1.16
N ASP A 95 -16.19 -7.16 -1.43
CA ASP A 95 -15.94 -8.24 -0.49
C ASP A 95 -14.73 -9.07 -0.93
N GLU A 96 -13.91 -9.40 0.06
CA GLU A 96 -12.79 -10.32 0.02
C GLU A 96 -12.97 -11.27 1.20
N TYR A 97 -13.96 -12.17 1.07
CA TYR A 97 -14.45 -13.01 2.18
C TYR A 97 -13.31 -13.56 3.04
N PRO A 98 -13.33 -13.35 4.36
CA PRO A 98 -14.47 -12.87 5.16
C PRO A 98 -14.55 -11.33 5.31
N ASP A 99 -13.68 -10.57 4.65
CA ASP A 99 -13.54 -9.13 4.84
C ASP A 99 -14.39 -8.32 3.86
N ALA A 100 -14.82 -7.13 4.29
CA ALA A 100 -15.59 -6.20 3.46
C ALA A 100 -14.96 -4.81 3.50
N SER A 101 -14.72 -4.23 2.33
CA SER A 101 -14.05 -2.94 2.17
C SER A 101 -14.98 -1.89 1.55
N GLU A 102 -14.80 -0.64 1.94
CA GLU A 102 -15.56 0.51 1.42
C GLU A 102 -14.66 1.74 1.26
N VAL A 103 -14.78 2.43 0.13
CA VAL A 103 -14.25 3.79 -0.02
C VAL A 103 -15.18 4.75 0.73
N VAL A 104 -14.80 5.20 1.93
CA VAL A 104 -15.67 6.01 2.79
C VAL A 104 -15.49 7.52 2.58
N SER A 105 -14.37 7.96 2.00
CA SER A 105 -14.10 9.37 1.71
C SER A 105 -13.06 9.51 0.60
N LEU A 106 -13.16 10.59 -0.18
CA LEU A 106 -12.17 11.09 -1.14
C LEU A 106 -11.73 12.53 -0.82
N SER A 107 -12.15 13.08 0.32
CA SER A 107 -11.92 14.47 0.71
C SER A 107 -11.06 14.63 1.97
N ASP A 108 -10.61 13.52 2.56
CA ASP A 108 -9.88 13.53 3.82
C ASP A 108 -8.56 14.30 3.72
N LYS A 109 -8.15 14.87 4.85
CA LYS A 109 -6.85 15.53 5.03
C LYS A 109 -6.04 14.71 6.02
N VAL A 110 -4.84 14.33 5.63
CA VAL A 110 -3.94 13.49 6.43
C VAL A 110 -2.62 14.22 6.61
N SER A 111 -2.15 14.33 7.86
CA SER A 111 -0.86 14.93 8.20
C SER A 111 0.03 13.88 8.84
N ILE A 112 1.10 13.52 8.17
CA ILE A 112 2.09 12.51 8.58
C ILE A 112 3.51 13.08 8.38
N LYS A 113 4.55 12.34 8.76
CA LYS A 113 5.93 12.79 8.66
C LYS A 113 6.36 13.14 7.23
N ALA A 114 5.87 12.40 6.22
CA ALA A 114 6.10 12.70 4.81
C ALA A 114 5.46 14.02 4.33
N GLY A 115 4.50 14.59 5.08
CA GLY A 115 3.87 15.86 4.76
C GLY A 115 2.38 15.91 5.06
N LYS A 116 1.74 16.96 4.54
CA LYS A 116 0.29 17.19 4.65
C LYS A 116 -0.37 16.93 3.30
N PHE A 117 -1.28 15.97 3.26
CA PHE A 117 -2.01 15.55 2.08
C PHE A 117 -3.48 15.95 2.20
N ALA A 118 -4.10 16.30 1.07
CA ALA A 118 -5.51 16.67 0.97
C ALA A 118 -6.17 15.88 -0.15
N LYS A 119 -7.50 15.72 -0.06
CA LYS A 119 -8.30 14.90 -0.98
C LYS A 119 -7.85 13.44 -0.96
N CYS A 120 -7.44 12.96 0.21
CA CYS A 120 -7.04 11.60 0.43
C CYS A 120 -8.26 10.68 0.30
N MET A 121 -8.06 9.55 -0.35
CA MET A 121 -9.00 8.45 -0.31
C MET A 121 -8.83 7.72 1.01
N LYS A 122 -9.92 7.53 1.73
CA LYS A 122 -10.02 6.68 2.91
C LYS A 122 -10.80 5.42 2.56
N ILE A 123 -10.20 4.28 2.85
CA ILE A 123 -10.84 2.97 2.74
C ILE A 123 -10.95 2.40 4.14
N VAL A 124 -12.12 1.87 4.47
CA VAL A 124 -12.32 1.11 5.70
C VAL A 124 -12.60 -0.33 5.31
N THR A 125 -11.84 -1.25 5.88
CA THR A 125 -12.04 -2.69 5.77
C THR A 125 -12.51 -3.22 7.12
N ARG A 126 -13.66 -3.88 7.14
CA ARG A 126 -14.19 -4.61 8.29
C ARG A 126 -13.67 -6.04 8.22
N LEU A 127 -12.92 -6.46 9.22
CA LEU A 127 -12.31 -7.79 9.27
C LEU A 127 -13.35 -8.79 9.78
N ALA A 128 -13.60 -9.86 9.03
CA ALA A 128 -14.70 -10.81 9.31
C ALA A 128 -16.05 -10.11 9.58
N GLY A 129 -16.46 -9.21 8.68
CA GLY A 129 -17.68 -8.41 8.87
C GLY A 129 -17.62 -7.36 10.00
N GLY A 130 -16.48 -7.23 10.66
CA GLY A 130 -16.21 -6.31 11.77
C GLY A 130 -16.06 -7.01 13.13
N ASP A 131 -16.26 -8.33 13.18
CA ASP A 131 -16.08 -9.14 14.40
C ASP A 131 -14.60 -9.24 14.77
N ALA A 132 -13.75 -9.46 13.76
CA ALA A 132 -12.30 -9.59 13.95
C ALA A 132 -11.55 -8.25 13.94
N GLY A 133 -12.28 -7.12 13.95
CA GLY A 133 -11.71 -5.77 13.97
C GLY A 133 -11.82 -4.99 12.66
N LYS A 134 -10.88 -4.06 12.41
CA LYS A 134 -10.93 -3.12 11.29
C LYS A 134 -9.54 -2.69 10.80
N SER A 135 -9.42 -2.42 9.50
CA SER A 135 -8.31 -1.69 8.90
C SER A 135 -8.79 -0.37 8.29
N VAL A 136 -8.02 0.70 8.47
CA VAL A 136 -8.26 2.01 7.86
C VAL A 136 -7.06 2.39 7.02
N ARG A 137 -7.26 2.54 5.71
CA ARG A 137 -6.21 2.85 4.74
C ARG A 137 -6.42 4.22 4.13
N TYR A 138 -5.34 4.97 3.96
CA TYR A 138 -5.34 6.26 3.29
C TYR A 138 -4.43 6.26 2.08
N TYR A 139 -4.93 6.82 0.98
CA TYR A 139 -4.17 7.03 -0.25
C TYR A 139 -4.24 8.51 -0.65
N ALA A 140 -3.09 9.13 -0.93
CA ALA A 140 -3.02 10.50 -1.41
C ALA A 140 -2.93 10.56 -2.95
N PRO A 141 -3.66 11.49 -3.60
CA PRO A 141 -3.54 11.72 -5.05
C PRO A 141 -2.10 12.01 -5.47
N GLY A 142 -1.63 11.34 -6.52
CA GLY A 142 -0.28 11.54 -7.07
C GLY A 142 0.84 10.92 -6.25
N VAL A 143 0.52 10.30 -5.11
CA VAL A 143 1.51 9.68 -4.21
C VAL A 143 1.26 8.18 -4.14
N GLY A 144 0.09 7.77 -3.67
CA GLY A 144 -0.15 6.38 -3.34
C GLY A 144 -0.65 6.18 -1.93
N TYR A 145 -0.39 4.99 -1.43
CA TYR A 145 -0.66 4.56 -0.08
C TYR A 145 0.20 5.32 0.93
N ILE A 146 -0.42 6.00 1.90
CA ILE A 146 0.28 6.91 2.83
C ILE A 146 0.18 6.52 4.30
N LEU A 147 -0.90 5.82 4.69
CA LEU A 147 -1.15 5.43 6.08
C LEU A 147 -2.07 4.21 6.10
N GLU A 148 -1.79 3.24 6.97
CA GLU A 148 -2.73 2.19 7.37
C GLU A 148 -2.70 1.99 8.87
N GLU A 149 -3.88 2.01 9.48
CA GLU A 149 -4.11 1.59 10.86
C GLU A 149 -4.88 0.28 10.81
N TYR A 150 -4.21 -0.82 11.17
CA TYR A 150 -4.80 -2.15 11.22
C TYR A 150 -5.02 -2.56 12.67
N ASN A 151 -6.24 -2.91 13.03
CA ASN A 151 -6.60 -3.39 14.36
C ASN A 151 -7.37 -4.70 14.19
N GLY A 152 -6.66 -5.82 14.28
CA GLY A 152 -7.21 -7.18 14.33
C GLY A 152 -7.26 -7.71 15.76
N GLU A 153 -7.87 -8.89 15.95
CA GLU A 153 -7.87 -9.59 17.24
C GLU A 153 -6.49 -10.08 17.67
N ASP A 154 -5.69 -10.50 16.69
CA ASP A 154 -4.34 -11.05 16.87
C ASP A 154 -3.28 -9.95 17.02
N LYS A 155 -3.46 -8.85 16.30
CA LYS A 155 -2.47 -7.77 16.25
C LYS A 155 -3.04 -6.40 15.92
N THR A 156 -2.32 -5.39 16.38
CA THR A 156 -2.48 -4.01 15.92
C THR A 156 -1.21 -3.56 15.21
N CYS A 157 -1.35 -2.94 14.05
CA CYS A 157 -0.24 -2.44 13.25
C CYS A 157 -0.52 -1.02 12.75
N GLU A 158 0.54 -0.21 12.63
CA GLU A 158 0.50 1.08 11.95
C GLU A 158 1.59 1.10 10.87
N LEU A 159 1.22 1.54 9.67
CA LEU A 159 2.15 1.81 8.58
C LEU A 159 2.02 3.27 8.17
N GLU A 160 3.09 4.06 8.26
CA GLU A 160 3.09 5.48 7.91
C GLU A 160 4.16 5.78 6.86
N LEU A 161 3.79 6.47 5.77
CA LEU A 161 4.75 6.88 4.75
C LEU A 161 5.73 7.92 5.32
N LEU A 162 7.01 7.66 5.13
CA LEU A 162 8.11 8.55 5.51
C LEU A 162 8.61 9.36 4.33
N ALA A 163 8.81 8.71 3.17
CA ALA A 163 9.37 9.36 1.99
C ALA A 163 9.02 8.64 0.68
N VAL A 164 9.01 9.39 -0.42
CA VAL A 164 9.02 8.86 -1.78
C VAL A 164 10.31 9.30 -2.46
N SER A 165 11.06 8.35 -2.99
CA SER A 165 12.38 8.59 -3.60
C SER A 165 12.57 7.70 -4.84
N LYS A 166 13.77 7.74 -5.43
CA LYS A 166 14.14 6.78 -6.48
C LYS A 166 14.66 5.50 -5.86
N VAL A 167 14.40 4.35 -6.50
CA VAL A 167 15.03 3.09 -6.13
C VAL A 167 16.55 3.26 -6.19
N PRO A 168 17.30 2.96 -5.11
CA PRO A 168 18.75 3.05 -5.10
C PRO A 168 19.37 2.14 -6.16
N GLU A 169 20.42 2.60 -6.82
CA GLU A 169 21.19 1.72 -7.69
C GLU A 169 21.86 0.63 -6.86
N GLU A 170 21.57 -0.63 -7.17
CA GLU A 170 22.29 -1.73 -6.56
C GLU A 170 23.76 -1.63 -6.97
N LYS A 171 24.65 -1.38 -6.00
CA LYS A 171 26.08 -1.55 -6.21
C LYS A 171 26.28 -3.00 -6.63
N LYS A 172 26.55 -3.23 -7.93
CA LYS A 172 26.99 -4.53 -8.43
C LYS A 172 28.15 -4.96 -7.54
N LYS A 173 27.94 -5.94 -6.67
CA LYS A 173 29.04 -6.61 -5.98
C LYS A 173 29.90 -7.18 -7.10
N GLY A 174 31.04 -6.55 -7.34
CA GLY A 174 32.02 -7.01 -8.31
C GLY A 174 32.31 -8.46 -7.99
N LYS A 175 32.08 -9.35 -8.97
CA LYS A 175 32.68 -10.66 -8.96
C LYS A 175 34.19 -10.43 -8.88
N LYS A 176 34.78 -10.68 -7.71
CA LYS A 176 36.19 -11.04 -7.62
C LYS A 176 36.29 -12.53 -7.90
#